data_AF-A0AA43UG61-F1
#
_entry.id   AF-A0AA43UG61-F1
#
_cell.length_a   1.000
_cell.length_b   1.000
_cell.length_c   1.000
_cell.angle_alpha   90.00
_cell.angle_beta   90.00
_cell.angle_gamma   90.00
#
_symmetry.space_group_name_H-M   'P 1'
#
loop_
_entity.id
_entity.type
_entity.pdbx_description
1 polymer ?
#
loop_
_entity_poly.entity_id
_entity_poly.type
_entity_poly.pdbx_seq_one_letter_code
_entity_poly.pdbx_strand_id
1 'polypeptide(L)'
;MFLKVRRDTLLIIILAFVLILSGRAMTYIAFASSTTSEDGVPVASVMIKGTNAVPMYSIRSNVEAAGFRQGSYIKGNTLITSQRQLPLSDAIENARDLVKKTTIPGTTVTPIGAVDVQVDSTTGDVVVTVVEDFSSVQIKLDNSSYSNNSSTQTSASGNILDLTDQNATVNKEVG
;
A
#
# COMPACT_ATOMS: atom_id res chain seq x y z
N MET A 1 23.75 -24.84 -60.64
CA MET A 1 23.01 -25.89 -61.36
C MET A 1 21.66 -25.30 -61.75
N PHE A 2 21.50 -24.88 -63.01
CA PHE A 2 20.27 -24.22 -63.45
C PHE A 2 19.23 -25.30 -63.81
N LEU A 3 18.17 -25.39 -63.00
CA LEU A 3 17.00 -26.21 -63.31
C LEU A 3 16.29 -25.59 -64.52
N LYS A 4 16.31 -26.30 -65.66
CA LYS A 4 15.60 -25.92 -66.88
C LYS A 4 14.15 -26.39 -66.74
N VAL A 5 13.28 -25.53 -66.20
CA VAL A 5 11.88 -25.85 -65.90
C VAL A 5 10.96 -25.23 -66.95
N ARG A 6 9.89 -25.94 -67.36
CA ARG A 6 8.88 -25.41 -68.28
C ARG A 6 8.05 -24.32 -67.60
N ARG A 7 7.61 -23.32 -68.38
CA ARG A 7 6.91 -22.12 -67.88
C ARG A 7 5.65 -22.45 -67.07
N ASP A 8 4.88 -23.45 -67.49
CA ASP A 8 3.66 -23.88 -66.78
C ASP A 8 3.98 -24.50 -65.42
N THR A 9 5.10 -25.23 -65.32
CA THR A 9 5.58 -25.82 -64.06
C THR A 9 6.19 -24.76 -63.13
N LEU A 10 6.73 -23.67 -63.69
CA LEU A 10 7.22 -22.54 -62.89
C LEU A 10 6.07 -21.78 -62.24
N LEU A 11 4.95 -21.61 -62.97
CA LEU A 11 3.76 -20.90 -62.48
C LEU A 11 3.14 -21.62 -61.27
N ILE A 12 3.05 -22.96 -61.33
CA ILE A 12 2.46 -23.73 -60.22
C ILE A 12 3.34 -23.72 -58.96
N ILE A 13 4.67 -23.71 -59.11
CA ILE A 13 5.61 -23.65 -57.99
C ILE A 13 5.54 -22.29 -57.29
N ILE A 14 5.47 -21.20 -58.05
CA ILE A 14 5.31 -19.85 -57.48
C ILE A 14 3.97 -19.70 -56.76
N LEU A 15 2.89 -20.21 -57.35
CA LEU A 15 1.57 -20.16 -56.73
C LEU A 15 1.55 -20.91 -55.38
N ALA A 16 2.11 -22.11 -55.35
CA ALA A 16 2.23 -22.91 -54.13
C ALA A 16 3.07 -22.20 -53.06
N PHE A 17 4.18 -21.56 -53.46
CA PHE A 17 5.03 -20.80 -52.55
C PHE A 17 4.28 -19.62 -51.91
N VAL A 18 3.52 -18.86 -52.70
CA VAL A 18 2.73 -17.72 -52.19
C VAL A 18 1.61 -18.19 -51.25
N LEU A 19 0.95 -19.32 -51.54
CA LEU A 19 -0.07 -19.90 -50.68
C LEU A 19 0.48 -20.32 -49.31
N ILE A 20 1.63 -20.99 -49.30
CA ILE A 20 2.31 -21.39 -48.05
C ILE A 20 2.77 -20.17 -47.25
N LEU A 21 3.31 -19.16 -47.93
CA LEU A 21 3.77 -17.92 -47.29
C LEU A 21 2.62 -17.13 -46.67
N SER A 22 1.47 -17.06 -47.33
CA SER A 22 0.27 -16.35 -46.85
C SER A 22 -0.30 -16.98 -45.59
N GLY A 23 -0.34 -18.32 -45.51
CA GLY A 23 -0.78 -19.03 -44.29
C GLY A 23 0.12 -18.73 -43.10
N ARG A 24 1.44 -18.71 -43.30
CA ARG A 24 2.42 -18.34 -42.27
C ARG A 24 2.33 -16.86 -41.88
N ALA A 25 2.20 -15.97 -42.87
CA ALA A 25 2.07 -14.53 -42.63
C ALA A 25 0.83 -14.19 -41.79
N MET A 26 -0.31 -14.85 -42.05
CA MET A 26 -1.52 -14.67 -41.25
C MET A 26 -1.30 -15.03 -39.77
N THR A 27 -0.58 -16.12 -39.48
CA THR A 27 -0.24 -16.50 -38.10
C THR A 27 0.68 -15.48 -37.44
N TYR A 28 1.65 -14.91 -38.16
CA TYR A 28 2.55 -13.88 -37.62
C TYR A 28 1.83 -12.56 -37.34
N ILE A 29 0.92 -12.13 -38.23
CA ILE A 29 0.12 -10.92 -38.03
C ILE A 29 -0.84 -11.09 -36.85
N ALA A 30 -1.44 -12.27 -36.69
CA ALA A 30 -2.29 -12.56 -35.54
C ALA A 30 -1.54 -12.47 -34.20
N PHE A 31 -0.31 -12.99 -34.14
CA PHE A 31 0.56 -12.89 -32.95
C PHE A 31 1.06 -11.46 -32.69
N ALA A 32 1.36 -10.69 -33.74
CA ALA A 32 1.75 -9.29 -33.58
C ALA A 32 0.56 -8.39 -33.19
N SER A 33 -0.67 -8.77 -33.57
CA SER A 33 -1.89 -8.03 -33.24
C SER A 33 -2.45 -8.38 -31.85
N SER A 34 -2.00 -9.45 -31.20
CA SER A 34 -2.48 -9.86 -29.87
C SER A 34 -1.84 -9.06 -28.71
N THR A 35 -1.21 -7.92 -28.99
CA THR A 35 -0.65 -7.02 -27.96
C THR A 35 -1.74 -6.26 -27.19
N THR A 36 -3.00 -6.30 -27.65
CA THR A 36 -4.14 -5.94 -26.80
C THR A 36 -4.47 -7.12 -25.90
N SER A 37 -4.06 -7.03 -24.64
CA SER A 37 -4.53 -7.89 -23.56
C SER A 37 -6.06 -7.83 -23.49
N GLU A 38 -6.76 -8.70 -24.23
CA GLU A 38 -8.22 -8.86 -24.12
C GLU A 38 -8.64 -9.22 -22.68
N ASP A 39 -7.70 -9.85 -21.95
CA ASP A 39 -7.81 -10.28 -20.56
C ASP A 39 -7.52 -9.17 -19.52
N GLY A 40 -7.15 -7.96 -19.95
CA GLY A 40 -6.83 -6.85 -19.05
C GLY A 40 -5.47 -6.99 -18.35
N VAL A 41 -4.99 -5.89 -17.77
CA VAL A 41 -3.71 -5.84 -17.06
C VAL A 41 -3.95 -6.13 -15.58
N PRO A 42 -3.36 -7.21 -15.01
CA PRO A 42 -3.53 -7.51 -13.60
C PRO A 42 -2.91 -6.43 -12.73
N VAL A 43 -3.50 -6.15 -11.57
CA VAL A 43 -2.87 -5.28 -10.57
C VAL A 43 -1.63 -5.99 -10.03
N ALA A 44 -0.46 -5.54 -10.46
CA ALA A 44 0.82 -6.18 -10.19
C ALA A 44 1.31 -5.87 -8.77
N SER A 45 1.36 -4.58 -8.43
CA SER A 45 1.90 -4.15 -7.14
C SER A 45 1.25 -2.86 -6.63
N VAL A 46 1.16 -2.74 -5.31
CA VAL A 46 0.79 -1.50 -4.62
C VAL A 46 2.02 -1.00 -3.88
N MET A 47 2.58 0.11 -4.36
CA MET A 47 3.73 0.79 -3.79
C MET A 47 3.27 2.03 -3.04
N ILE A 48 3.67 2.17 -1.79
CA ILE A 48 3.26 3.29 -0.94
C ILE A 48 4.51 4.09 -0.55
N LYS A 49 4.41 5.41 -0.62
CA LYS A 49 5.49 6.37 -0.36
C LYS A 49 5.02 7.48 0.57
N GLY A 50 5.94 8.04 1.36
CA GLY A 50 5.68 9.22 2.19
C GLY A 50 5.10 8.94 3.58
N THR A 51 5.12 7.70 4.05
CA THR A 51 4.68 7.32 5.40
C THR A 51 5.74 7.60 6.45
N ASN A 52 5.35 8.11 7.61
CA ASN A 52 6.23 8.28 8.77
C ASN A 52 5.62 7.67 10.05
N ALA A 53 4.41 8.09 10.44
CA ALA A 53 3.74 7.54 11.64
C ALA A 53 2.68 6.48 11.32
N VAL A 54 2.04 6.54 10.14
CA VAL A 54 1.02 5.55 9.76
C VAL A 54 1.71 4.32 9.17
N PRO A 55 1.40 3.10 9.65
CA PRO A 55 2.00 1.91 9.09
C PRO A 55 1.58 1.66 7.64
N MET A 56 2.56 1.27 6.84
CA MET A 56 2.37 0.93 5.42
C MET A 56 1.26 -0.09 5.18
N TYR A 57 1.13 -1.09 6.08
CA TYR A 57 0.13 -2.14 5.94
C TYR A 57 -1.31 -1.62 6.07
N SER A 58 -1.54 -0.58 6.89
CA SER A 58 -2.88 -0.02 7.11
C SER A 58 -3.34 0.74 5.86
N ILE A 59 -2.42 1.50 5.26
CA ILE A 59 -2.65 2.19 3.99
C ILE A 59 -2.88 1.17 2.87
N ARG A 60 -2.05 0.12 2.79
CA ARG A 60 -2.23 -0.95 1.79
C ARG A 60 -3.60 -1.59 1.91
N SER A 61 -4.05 -1.92 3.12
CA SER A 61 -5.37 -2.53 3.33
C SER A 61 -6.50 -1.64 2.83
N ASN A 62 -6.41 -0.32 3.03
CA ASN A 62 -7.39 0.64 2.52
C ASN A 62 -7.38 0.76 0.98
N VAL A 63 -6.21 0.70 0.36
CA VAL A 63 -6.06 0.69 -1.11
C VAL A 63 -6.61 -0.61 -1.71
N GLU A 64 -6.36 -1.74 -1.06
CA GLU A 64 -6.91 -3.05 -1.45
C GLU A 64 -8.44 -3.09 -1.28
N ALA A 65 -8.98 -2.44 -0.26
CA ALA A 65 -10.42 -2.30 -0.04
C ALA A 65 -11.11 -1.46 -1.14
N ALA A 66 -10.40 -0.49 -1.73
CA ALA A 66 -10.89 0.25 -2.89
C ALA A 66 -11.03 -0.66 -4.13
N GLY A 67 -10.23 -1.73 -4.20
CA GLY A 67 -10.24 -2.73 -5.27
C GLY A 67 -8.87 -2.99 -5.88
N PHE A 68 -7.84 -2.23 -5.51
CA PHE A 68 -6.47 -2.40 -6.01
C PHE A 68 -5.75 -3.50 -5.23
N ARG A 69 -6.16 -4.74 -5.46
CA ARG A 69 -5.62 -5.93 -4.81
C ARG A 69 -5.24 -7.00 -5.82
N GLN A 70 -4.41 -7.94 -5.39
CA GLN A 70 -4.09 -9.13 -6.18
C GLN A 70 -5.36 -9.87 -6.62
N GLY A 71 -5.40 -10.28 -7.88
CA GLY A 71 -6.57 -10.90 -8.52
C GLY A 71 -7.59 -9.92 -9.11
N SER A 72 -7.34 -8.62 -9.00
CA SER A 72 -8.09 -7.59 -9.76
C SER A 72 -7.34 -7.24 -11.03
N TYR A 73 -8.05 -6.81 -12.06
CA TYR A 73 -7.47 -6.46 -13.36
C TYR A 73 -8.08 -5.17 -13.92
N ILE A 74 -7.26 -4.41 -14.63
CA ILE A 74 -7.60 -3.16 -15.27
C ILE A 74 -7.86 -3.45 -16.75
N LYS A 75 -9.09 -3.26 -17.19
CA LYS A 75 -9.49 -3.41 -18.59
C LYS A 75 -9.83 -2.02 -19.15
N GLY A 76 -8.86 -1.42 -19.84
CA GLY A 76 -8.96 -0.05 -20.33
C GLY A 76 -9.19 0.92 -19.18
N ASN A 77 -10.38 1.53 -19.12
CA ASN A 77 -10.77 2.49 -18.09
C ASN A 77 -11.59 1.88 -16.93
N THR A 78 -11.67 0.55 -16.83
CA THR A 78 -12.47 -0.13 -15.80
C THR A 78 -11.58 -1.00 -14.93
N LEU A 79 -11.71 -0.86 -13.61
CA LEU A 79 -11.18 -1.80 -12.64
C LEU A 79 -12.21 -2.91 -12.41
N ILE A 80 -11.81 -4.14 -12.71
CA ILE A 80 -12.62 -5.32 -12.49
C ILE A 80 -12.06 -6.08 -11.29
N THR A 81 -12.90 -6.20 -10.27
CA THR A 81 -12.60 -6.95 -9.04
C THR A 81 -13.49 -8.19 -8.96
N SER A 82 -13.22 -9.08 -8.01
CA SER A 82 -14.04 -10.28 -7.80
C SER A 82 -15.51 -9.98 -7.45
N GLN A 83 -15.80 -8.79 -6.91
CA GLN A 83 -17.13 -8.45 -6.39
C GLN A 83 -17.86 -7.38 -7.22
N ARG A 84 -17.13 -6.51 -7.94
CA ARG A 84 -17.69 -5.35 -8.65
C ARG A 84 -16.80 -4.88 -9.78
N GLN A 85 -17.40 -4.17 -10.73
CA GLN A 85 -16.72 -3.44 -11.80
C GLN A 85 -16.94 -1.95 -11.58
N LEU A 86 -15.88 -1.16 -11.67
CA LEU A 86 -15.87 0.25 -11.32
C LEU A 86 -15.01 1.03 -12.33
N PRO A 87 -15.39 2.25 -12.75
CA PRO A 87 -14.50 3.11 -13.52
C PRO A 87 -13.20 3.37 -12.75
N LEU A 88 -12.07 3.39 -13.46
CA LEU A 88 -10.75 3.57 -12.83
C LEU A 88 -10.64 4.90 -12.08
N SER A 89 -11.28 5.96 -12.58
CA SER A 89 -11.38 7.26 -11.89
C SER A 89 -12.01 7.13 -10.51
N ASP A 90 -13.12 6.39 -10.43
CA ASP A 90 -13.89 6.25 -9.21
C ASP A 90 -13.16 5.33 -8.25
N ALA A 91 -12.44 4.32 -8.77
CA ALA A 91 -11.57 3.46 -7.98
C ALA A 91 -10.45 4.26 -7.31
N ILE A 92 -9.80 5.15 -8.07
CA ILE A 92 -8.74 6.05 -7.59
C ILE A 92 -9.27 6.98 -6.52
N GLU A 93 -10.44 7.60 -6.73
CA GLU A 93 -11.01 8.52 -5.76
C GLU A 93 -11.44 7.81 -4.47
N ASN A 94 -12.09 6.64 -4.59
CA ASN A 94 -12.40 5.81 -3.43
C ASN A 94 -11.14 5.40 -2.65
N ALA A 95 -10.06 5.05 -3.36
CA ALA A 95 -8.78 4.74 -2.71
C ALA A 95 -8.22 5.95 -1.95
N ARG A 96 -8.24 7.15 -2.55
CA ARG A 96 -7.81 8.39 -1.88
C ARG A 96 -8.59 8.64 -0.60
N ASP A 97 -9.92 8.51 -0.65
CA ASP A 97 -10.79 8.75 0.51
C ASP A 97 -10.56 7.74 1.63
N LEU A 98 -10.38 6.45 1.29
CA LEU A 98 -10.10 5.41 2.27
C LEU A 98 -8.71 5.61 2.90
N VAL A 99 -7.71 5.99 2.10
CA VAL A 99 -6.36 6.25 2.62
C VAL A 99 -6.34 7.46 3.55
N LYS A 100 -7.04 8.56 3.21
CA LYS A 100 -7.16 9.74 4.11
C LYS A 100 -7.75 9.40 5.48
N LYS A 101 -8.65 8.41 5.53
CA LYS A 101 -9.30 7.94 6.77
C LYS A 101 -8.44 6.97 7.58
N THR A 102 -7.22 6.65 7.14
CA THR A 102 -6.33 5.75 7.89
C THR A 102 -5.91 6.40 9.20
N THR A 103 -6.08 5.66 10.30
CA THR A 103 -5.65 6.11 11.63
C THR A 103 -4.29 5.55 12.02
N ILE A 104 -3.64 6.21 12.97
CA ILE A 104 -2.48 5.62 13.66
C ILE A 104 -3.00 4.53 14.60
N PRO A 105 -2.44 3.31 14.57
CA PRO A 105 -2.88 2.21 15.44
C PRO A 105 -2.91 2.61 16.92
N GLY A 106 -3.98 2.23 17.63
CA GLY A 106 -4.16 2.59 19.04
C GLY A 106 -4.66 4.02 19.28
N THR A 107 -4.96 4.79 18.23
CA THR A 107 -5.49 6.15 18.33
C THR A 107 -6.68 6.38 17.40
N THR A 108 -7.37 7.51 17.58
CA THR A 108 -8.41 8.01 16.67
C THR A 108 -7.89 9.04 15.67
N VAL A 109 -6.58 9.28 15.67
CA VAL A 109 -5.94 10.35 14.89
C VAL A 109 -5.78 9.91 13.44
N THR A 110 -6.25 10.74 12.51
CA THR A 110 -6.08 10.59 11.05
C THR A 110 -5.10 11.64 10.53
N PRO A 111 -3.79 11.34 10.47
CA PRO A 111 -2.77 12.34 10.15
C PRO A 111 -2.56 12.53 8.65
N ILE A 112 -3.35 11.91 7.77
CA ILE A 112 -3.11 11.97 6.32
C ILE A 112 -3.87 13.16 5.73
N GLY A 113 -3.14 14.23 5.39
CA GLY A 113 -3.70 15.46 4.84
C GLY A 113 -3.94 15.39 3.33
N ALA A 114 -2.99 14.82 2.59
CA ALA A 114 -3.08 14.68 1.14
C ALA A 114 -2.63 13.29 0.67
N VAL A 115 -3.29 12.81 -0.38
CA VAL A 115 -3.01 11.51 -1.00
C VAL A 115 -3.07 11.69 -2.50
N ASP A 116 -2.05 11.18 -3.18
CA ASP A 116 -2.08 10.98 -4.62
C ASP A 116 -2.00 9.49 -4.93
N VAL A 117 -2.83 9.05 -5.88
CA VAL A 117 -2.92 7.66 -6.31
C VAL A 117 -2.79 7.65 -7.82
N GLN A 118 -1.70 7.06 -8.29
CA GLN A 118 -1.40 6.92 -9.71
C GLN A 118 -1.45 5.44 -10.08
N VAL A 119 -2.09 5.15 -11.20
CA VAL A 119 -2.25 3.79 -11.70
C VAL A 119 -1.67 3.73 -13.10
N ASP A 120 -0.69 2.86 -13.30
CA ASP A 120 -0.17 2.55 -14.61
C ASP A 120 -1.02 1.45 -15.24
N SER A 121 -1.83 1.81 -16.25
CA SER A 121 -2.69 0.87 -16.96
C SER A 121 -1.95 -0.11 -17.87
N THR A 122 -0.65 0.10 -18.09
CA THR A 122 0.21 -0.75 -18.91
C THR A 122 0.93 -1.80 -18.06
N THR A 123 1.47 -1.42 -16.91
CA THR A 123 2.18 -2.36 -16.01
C THR A 123 1.29 -2.93 -14.90
N GLY A 124 0.19 -2.26 -14.56
CA GLY A 124 -0.67 -2.62 -13.45
C GLY A 124 -0.13 -2.19 -12.09
N ASP A 125 0.85 -1.28 -12.06
CA ASP A 125 1.42 -0.75 -10.82
C ASP A 125 0.58 0.40 -10.28
N VAL A 126 0.32 0.36 -8.97
CA VAL A 126 -0.41 1.39 -8.23
C VAL A 126 0.56 2.07 -7.27
N VAL A 127 0.82 3.35 -7.52
CA VAL A 127 1.70 4.17 -6.69
C VAL A 127 0.84 5.10 -5.85
N VAL A 128 0.93 4.94 -4.53
CA VAL A 128 0.21 5.75 -3.54
C VAL A 128 1.22 6.63 -2.82
N THR A 129 1.12 7.93 -3.03
CA THR A 129 1.95 8.91 -2.34
C THR A 129 1.12 9.59 -1.29
N VAL A 130 1.59 9.55 -0.04
CA VAL A 130 0.90 10.10 1.11
C VAL A 130 1.70 11.27 1.66
N VAL A 131 1.00 12.32 2.06
CA VAL A 131 1.57 13.42 2.83
C VAL A 131 0.87 13.44 4.18
N GLU A 132 1.64 13.12 5.22
CA GLU A 132 1.19 13.20 6.61
C GLU A 132 1.28 14.66 7.10
N ASP A 133 0.24 15.12 7.77
CA ASP A 133 0.11 16.42 8.44
C ASP A 133 -0.52 16.22 9.83
N PHE A 134 0.25 16.55 10.86
CA PHE A 134 -0.17 16.47 12.27
C PHE A 134 -0.63 17.81 12.83
N SER A 135 -0.55 18.90 12.06
CA SER A 135 -0.85 20.26 12.52
C SER A 135 -2.31 20.45 12.93
N SER A 136 -3.22 19.65 12.37
CA SER A 136 -4.67 19.71 12.63
C SER A 136 -5.14 18.76 13.74
N VAL A 137 -4.23 17.97 14.33
CA VAL A 137 -4.59 16.95 15.32
C VAL A 137 -4.84 17.60 16.69
N GLN A 138 -6.11 17.71 17.07
CA GLN A 138 -6.50 18.14 18.41
C GLN A 138 -6.38 16.95 19.38
N ILE A 139 -5.31 16.92 20.17
CA ILE A 139 -5.17 15.98 21.29
C ILE A 139 -6.15 16.44 22.39
N LYS A 140 -7.31 15.79 22.49
CA LYS A 140 -8.10 15.85 23.73
C LYS A 140 -7.34 15.06 24.79
N LEU A 141 -6.56 15.79 25.59
CA LEU A 141 -5.96 15.26 26.79
C LEU A 141 -7.09 15.11 27.82
N ASP A 142 -7.66 13.92 27.93
CA ASP A 142 -8.45 13.57 29.10
C ASP A 142 -7.47 13.54 30.27
N ASN A 143 -7.48 14.59 31.08
CA ASN A 143 -6.59 14.77 32.22
C ASN A 143 -7.00 13.78 33.33
N SER A 144 -6.87 12.48 33.07
CA SER A 144 -7.00 11.43 34.06
C SER A 144 -5.79 11.57 34.97
N SER A 145 -6.00 12.25 36.08
CA SER A 145 -5.01 12.40 37.14
C SER A 145 -4.50 11.01 37.52
N TYR A 146 -3.27 10.69 37.13
CA TYR A 146 -2.55 9.53 37.66
C TYR A 146 -2.32 9.79 39.16
N SER A 147 -3.26 9.35 40.00
CA SER A 147 -3.07 9.25 41.44
C SER A 147 -2.06 8.14 41.69
N ASN A 148 -0.79 8.52 41.81
CA ASN A 148 0.28 7.60 42.14
C ASN A 148 0.10 7.18 43.61
N ASN A 149 -0.61 6.08 43.84
CA ASN A 149 -0.79 5.52 45.17
C ASN A 149 0.48 4.72 45.51
N SER A 150 1.50 5.41 46.01
CA SER A 150 2.68 4.77 46.56
C SER A 150 2.31 4.11 47.89
N SER A 151 1.90 2.85 47.84
CA SER A 151 1.78 2.01 49.02
C SER A 151 3.17 1.75 49.60
N THR A 152 3.54 2.47 50.66
CA THR A 152 4.66 2.12 51.52
C THR A 152 4.38 0.74 52.13
N GLN A 153 5.05 -0.26 51.57
CA GLN A 153 5.08 -1.63 52.03
C GLN A 153 5.91 -1.70 53.31
N THR A 154 5.26 -1.52 54.47
CA THR A 154 5.86 -1.84 55.77
C THR A 154 6.01 -3.36 55.88
N SER A 155 7.17 -3.87 55.47
CA SER A 155 7.63 -5.20 55.80
C SER A 155 8.06 -5.22 57.25
N ALA A 156 7.24 -5.85 58.10
CA ALA A 156 7.59 -6.23 59.44
C ALA A 156 8.76 -7.23 59.39
N SER A 157 9.88 -6.91 60.06
CA SER A 157 10.83 -7.93 60.51
C SER A 157 11.77 -7.38 61.59
N GLY A 158 11.72 -7.99 62.78
CA GLY A 158 12.89 -8.25 63.61
C GLY A 158 13.42 -7.14 64.53
N ASN A 159 13.25 -7.36 65.84
CA ASN A 159 14.07 -6.83 66.95
C ASN A 159 15.57 -6.70 66.61
N ILE A 160 16.20 -5.62 67.09
CA ILE A 160 17.46 -5.61 67.86
C ILE A 160 17.49 -4.31 68.69
N LEU A 161 17.60 -4.45 70.02
CA LEU A 161 18.00 -3.40 70.95
C LEU A 161 19.51 -3.14 70.78
N ASP A 162 19.95 -1.88 70.76
CA ASP A 162 21.02 -1.42 71.68
C ASP A 162 21.16 0.12 71.66
N LEU A 163 21.55 0.63 72.82
CA LEU A 163 21.66 2.00 73.27
C LEU A 163 22.78 2.78 72.56
N THR A 164 22.72 4.11 72.57
CA THR A 164 23.71 5.02 73.21
C THR A 164 23.45 6.48 72.82
N ASP A 165 22.70 7.18 73.66
CA ASP A 165 23.16 8.35 74.42
C ASP A 165 24.01 9.48 73.76
N GLN A 166 23.50 10.71 73.92
CA GLN A 166 24.19 11.97 74.33
C GLN A 166 24.20 13.15 73.35
N ASN A 167 23.65 14.27 73.85
CA ASN A 167 24.00 15.68 73.59
C ASN A 167 23.77 16.28 72.18
N ALA A 168 23.30 17.51 72.01
CA ALA A 168 23.18 18.65 72.91
C ALA A 168 22.05 19.58 72.43
N THR A 169 21.25 20.02 73.38
CA THR A 169 20.56 21.32 73.36
C THR A 169 21.59 22.43 73.14
N VAL A 170 21.26 23.51 72.42
CA VAL A 170 21.62 24.92 72.73
C VAL A 170 21.22 25.89 71.60
N ASN A 171 20.34 26.83 71.99
CA ASN A 171 20.15 28.23 71.59
C ASN A 171 19.65 28.59 70.17
N LYS A 172 18.49 29.26 70.02
CA LYS A 172 18.01 30.57 70.52
C LYS A 172 18.28 31.67 69.50
N GLU A 173 17.19 32.37 69.18
CA GLU A 173 16.98 33.58 68.37
C GLU A 173 18.18 34.55 68.30
N VAL A 174 18.29 35.28 67.19
CA VAL A 174 18.18 36.77 67.07
C VAL A 174 18.75 37.20 65.71
N GLY A 175 18.04 38.13 65.03
CA GLY A 175 18.66 39.15 64.19
C GLY A 175 18.43 39.04 62.70
#